data_AF-A0A357MC15-F1
#
_entry.id   AF-A0A357MC15-F1
#
_cell.length_a   1.000
_cell.length_b   1.000
_cell.length_c   1.000
_cell.angle_alpha   90.00
_cell.angle_beta   90.00
_cell.angle_gamma   90.00
#
_symmetry.space_group_name_H-M   'P 1'
#
loop_
_entity.id
_entity.type
_entity.pdbx_description
1 polymer ?
#
loop_
_entity_poly.entity_id
_entity_poly.type
_entity_poly.pdbx_seq_one_letter_code
_entity_poly.pdbx_strand_id
1 'polypeptide(L)'
;MKDFDVMLEKYANLVVNVGVNVQPGQVLIVHAPIETAELTRLIVGKAYEAGAKYVIVDWDDEATTRIRYEKAPEDSFDYYPQWQAEMMEKFAEENGAILHIKVPDPELFNGIDSSKVSRAVKAAAVARKNYSKYTRNSKISWSLVKAPTRAWANKVFADLPEEERVEAMWEAVFQMNRVGSEDPVAAWREHIGQLKESQDRMNAKRYKSLHYRAPGTDLHVELPEGHLWRGGGGENDKGVYFVANMPTEEIYSMPHRTGVN
;
A
#
# COMPACT_ATOMS: atom_id res chain seq x y z
N MET A 1 16.02 7.56 22.97
CA MET A 1 16.44 8.32 21.78
C MET A 1 17.51 7.61 20.93
N LYS A 2 17.76 6.30 21.08
CA LYS A 2 18.70 5.59 20.18
C LYS A 2 18.08 4.39 19.44
N ASP A 3 17.05 3.76 19.99
CA ASP A 3 16.46 2.58 19.34
C ASP A 3 15.33 2.93 18.36
N PHE A 4 14.42 3.85 18.72
CA PHE A 4 13.31 4.23 17.83
C PHE A 4 13.78 4.85 16.51
N ASP A 5 14.65 5.86 16.56
CA ASP A 5 15.13 6.55 15.35
C ASP A 5 15.89 5.59 14.42
N VAL A 6 16.68 4.67 14.99
CA VAL A 6 17.38 3.61 14.23
C VAL A 6 16.37 2.65 13.59
N MET A 7 15.32 2.27 14.30
CA MET A 7 14.26 1.41 13.76
C MET A 7 13.47 2.13 12.66
N LEU A 8 13.19 3.42 12.83
CA LEU A 8 12.50 4.24 11.84
C LEU A 8 13.35 4.41 10.57
N GLU A 9 14.66 4.63 10.71
CA GLU A 9 15.60 4.70 9.59
C GLU A 9 15.73 3.34 8.89
N LYS A 10 15.84 2.24 9.64
CA LYS A 10 15.81 0.87 9.10
C LYS A 10 14.53 0.61 8.32
N TYR A 11 13.39 1.04 8.83
CA TYR A 11 12.10 0.90 8.15
C TYR A 11 12.07 1.72 6.86
N ALA A 12 12.51 2.99 6.89
CA ALA A 12 12.62 3.82 5.69
C ALA A 12 13.53 3.19 4.63
N ASN A 13 14.68 2.64 5.04
CA ASN A 13 15.60 1.93 4.16
C ASN A 13 14.97 0.69 3.54
N LEU A 14 14.26 -0.10 4.34
CA LEU A 14 13.55 -1.30 3.92
C LEU A 14 12.48 -0.99 2.86
N VAL A 15 11.61 0.00 3.11
CA VAL A 15 10.51 0.31 2.18
C VAL A 15 11.02 0.86 0.85
N VAL A 16 12.16 1.57 0.84
CA VAL A 16 12.79 2.10 -0.38
C VAL A 16 13.48 0.99 -1.18
N ASN A 17 14.24 0.11 -0.53
CA ASN A 17 15.09 -0.87 -1.22
C ASN A 17 14.43 -2.22 -1.48
N VAL A 18 13.37 -2.58 -0.75
CA VAL A 18 12.63 -3.84 -0.93
C VAL A 18 11.20 -3.56 -1.37
N GLY A 19 10.51 -2.64 -0.69
CA GLY A 19 9.13 -2.27 -0.98
C GLY A 19 8.95 -1.78 -2.40
N VAL A 20 9.25 -0.50 -2.61
CA VAL A 20 9.14 0.10 -3.95
C VAL A 20 10.35 -0.23 -4.84
N ASN A 21 11.51 -0.54 -4.22
CA ASN A 21 12.78 -0.86 -4.89
C ASN A 21 13.20 0.22 -5.91
N VAL A 22 13.42 1.44 -5.42
CA VAL A 22 13.79 2.60 -6.25
C VAL A 22 15.05 2.31 -7.06
N GLN A 23 15.01 2.61 -8.35
CA GLN A 23 16.16 2.47 -9.24
C GLN A 23 16.88 3.80 -9.50
N PRO A 24 18.19 3.79 -9.82
CA PRO A 24 18.92 4.98 -10.23
C PRO A 24 18.24 5.70 -11.41
N GLY A 25 18.07 7.02 -11.28
CA GLY A 25 17.43 7.86 -12.30
C GLY A 25 15.89 7.86 -12.26
N GLN A 26 15.26 7.08 -11.39
CA GLN A 26 13.81 6.96 -11.29
C GLN A 26 13.18 8.14 -10.53
N VAL A 27 11.99 8.56 -10.93
CA VAL A 27 11.19 9.54 -10.18
C VAL A 27 10.29 8.80 -9.20
N LEU A 28 10.24 9.23 -7.94
CA LEU A 28 9.40 8.65 -6.88
C LEU A 28 8.31 9.65 -6.49
N ILE A 29 7.06 9.18 -6.35
CA ILE A 29 6.00 9.90 -5.63
C ILE A 29 5.78 9.18 -4.29
N VAL A 30 5.86 9.93 -3.19
CA VAL A 30 5.49 9.47 -1.85
C VAL A 30 4.17 10.14 -1.46
N HIS A 31 3.10 9.35 -1.38
CA HIS A 31 1.83 9.80 -0.80
C HIS A 31 1.84 9.50 0.70
N ALA A 32 1.64 10.53 1.54
CA ALA A 32 1.77 10.38 2.97
C ALA A 32 0.83 11.30 3.76
N PRO A 33 0.23 10.82 4.87
CA PRO A 33 -0.43 11.66 5.84
C PRO A 33 0.57 12.65 6.44
N ILE A 34 0.16 13.90 6.63
CA ILE A 34 1.01 14.93 7.21
C ILE A 34 1.54 14.57 8.61
N GLU A 35 0.79 13.76 9.38
CA GLU A 35 1.22 13.22 10.68
C GLU A 35 2.47 12.33 10.59
N THR A 36 2.77 11.76 9.42
CA THR A 36 3.88 10.82 9.20
C THR A 36 5.14 11.50 8.68
N ALA A 37 5.22 12.83 8.81
CA ALA A 37 6.24 13.63 8.13
C ALA A 37 7.69 13.24 8.44
N GLU A 38 7.96 12.74 9.64
CA GLU A 38 9.29 12.29 10.04
C GLU A 38 9.75 11.06 9.24
N LEU A 39 8.93 10.01 9.18
CA LEU A 39 9.20 8.83 8.35
C LEU A 39 9.33 9.22 6.87
N THR A 40 8.44 10.07 6.37
CA THR A 40 8.46 10.50 4.97
C THR A 40 9.76 11.21 4.61
N ARG A 41 10.31 12.05 5.49
CA ARG A 41 11.61 12.70 5.27
C ARG A 41 12.76 11.68 5.21
N LEU A 42 12.73 10.66 6.07
CA LEU A 42 13.71 9.56 6.02
C LEU A 42 13.60 8.78 4.70
N ILE A 43 12.38 8.45 4.27
CA ILE A 43 12.11 7.79 2.98
C ILE A 43 12.67 8.61 1.82
N VAL A 44 12.44 9.93 1.81
CA VAL A 44 12.98 10.83 0.77
C VAL A 44 14.51 10.78 0.76
N GLY A 45 15.16 10.84 1.92
CA GLY A 45 16.60 10.69 2.05
C GLY A 45 17.11 9.36 1.48
N LYS A 46 16.51 8.25 1.91
CA LYS A 46 16.87 6.91 1.42
C LYS A 46 16.61 6.72 -0.07
N ALA A 47 15.56 7.33 -0.62
CA ALA A 47 15.29 7.30 -2.05
C ALA A 47 16.39 8.02 -2.86
N TYR A 48 16.87 9.17 -2.39
CA TYR A 48 18.01 9.85 -3.03
C TYR A 48 19.32 9.08 -2.85
N GLU A 49 19.57 8.46 -1.69
CA GLU A 49 20.70 7.53 -1.50
C GLU A 49 20.65 6.35 -2.48
N ALA A 50 19.45 5.83 -2.79
CA ALA A 50 19.22 4.80 -3.80
C ALA A 50 19.32 5.31 -5.27
N GLY A 51 19.55 6.61 -5.46
CA GLY A 51 19.76 7.21 -6.78
C GLY A 51 18.49 7.75 -7.46
N ALA A 52 17.40 8.00 -6.72
CA ALA A 52 16.22 8.67 -7.27
C ALA A 52 16.62 9.99 -7.98
N LYS A 53 16.06 10.23 -9.15
CA LYS A 53 16.27 11.48 -9.90
C LYS A 53 15.53 12.64 -9.25
N TYR A 54 14.32 12.39 -8.78
CA TYR A 54 13.45 13.38 -8.16
C TYR A 54 12.43 12.68 -7.29
N VAL A 55 12.16 13.24 -6.11
CA VAL A 55 11.13 12.73 -5.19
C VAL A 55 10.07 13.80 -4.97
N ILE A 56 8.83 13.47 -5.31
CA ILE A 56 7.64 14.27 -5.04
C ILE A 56 7.01 13.75 -3.75
N VAL A 57 6.66 14.65 -2.84
CA VAL A 57 5.86 14.30 -1.67
C VAL A 57 4.47 14.91 -1.82
N ASP A 58 3.46 14.04 -1.86
CA ASP A 58 2.05 14.41 -1.92
C ASP A 58 1.43 14.18 -0.54
N TRP A 59 1.26 15.26 0.20
CA TRP A 59 0.71 15.21 1.56
C TRP A 59 -0.81 15.08 1.53
N ASP A 60 -1.33 14.10 2.26
CA ASP A 60 -2.73 14.05 2.61
C ASP A 60 -2.97 14.61 4.02
N ASP A 61 -4.07 15.36 4.15
CA ASP A 61 -4.61 15.83 5.41
C ASP A 61 -6.12 15.52 5.41
N GLU A 62 -6.50 14.65 6.33
CA GLU A 62 -7.88 14.20 6.47
C GLU A 62 -8.81 15.35 6.91
N ALA A 63 -8.32 16.31 7.69
CA ALA A 63 -9.11 17.49 8.07
C ALA A 63 -9.45 18.34 6.84
N THR A 64 -8.46 18.64 5.98
CA THR A 64 -8.67 19.33 4.70
C THR A 64 -9.62 18.55 3.79
N THR A 65 -9.47 17.22 3.73
CA THR A 65 -10.36 16.35 2.96
C THR A 65 -11.80 16.47 3.45
N ARG A 66 -12.01 16.38 4.77
CA ARG A 66 -13.33 16.49 5.40
C ARG A 66 -13.99 17.85 5.16
N ILE A 67 -13.24 18.94 5.23
CA ILE A 67 -13.74 20.30 4.94
C ILE A 67 -14.38 20.37 3.56
N ARG A 68 -13.82 19.71 2.53
CA ARG A 68 -14.44 19.64 1.20
C ARG A 68 -15.83 19.00 1.28
N TYR A 69 -15.98 17.88 1.99
CA TYR A 69 -17.27 17.19 2.09
C TYR A 69 -18.33 17.96 2.89
N GLU A 70 -17.89 18.76 3.87
CA GLU A 70 -18.78 19.59 4.69
C GLU A 70 -19.19 20.88 3.97
N LYS A 71 -18.27 21.52 3.22
CA LYS A 71 -18.44 22.91 2.78
C LYS A 71 -18.47 23.13 1.27
N ALA A 72 -17.97 22.19 0.46
CA ALA A 72 -17.90 22.39 -0.98
C ALA A 72 -19.30 22.37 -1.62
N PRO A 73 -19.48 23.07 -2.75
CA PRO A 73 -20.72 23.00 -3.51
C PRO A 73 -20.96 21.58 -4.06
N GLU A 74 -22.22 21.28 -4.37
CA GLU A 74 -22.67 19.92 -4.69
C GLU A 74 -22.03 19.33 -5.96
N ASP A 75 -21.67 20.18 -6.92
CA ASP A 75 -20.98 19.82 -8.17
C ASP A 75 -19.49 19.50 -7.97
N SER A 76 -18.90 19.91 -6.84
CA SER A 76 -17.52 19.57 -6.48
C SER A 76 -17.31 18.05 -6.43
N PHE A 77 -18.34 17.28 -6.06
CA PHE A 77 -18.23 15.82 -5.92
C PHE A 77 -18.35 15.07 -7.25
N ASP A 78 -18.74 15.72 -8.35
CA ASP A 78 -18.69 15.15 -9.70
C ASP A 78 -17.42 15.59 -10.46
N TYR A 79 -16.61 16.45 -9.86
CA TYR A 79 -15.40 17.00 -10.46
C TYR A 79 -14.13 16.33 -9.93
N TYR A 80 -13.29 15.90 -10.87
CA TYR A 80 -11.89 15.56 -10.64
C TYR A 80 -11.03 16.34 -11.63
N PRO A 81 -9.96 17.04 -11.18
CA PRO A 81 -9.16 17.85 -12.09
C PRO A 81 -8.42 16.98 -13.13
N GLN A 82 -8.71 17.20 -14.41
CA GLN A 82 -8.16 16.37 -15.49
C GLN A 82 -6.62 16.43 -15.56
N TRP A 83 -6.03 17.61 -15.30
CA TRP A 83 -4.58 17.80 -15.27
C TRP A 83 -3.88 16.93 -14.21
N GLN A 84 -4.56 16.57 -13.11
CA GLN A 84 -3.99 15.62 -12.14
C GLN A 84 -3.89 14.21 -12.72
N ALA A 85 -4.93 13.76 -13.44
CA ALA A 85 -4.91 12.46 -14.10
C ALA A 85 -3.81 12.41 -15.17
N GLU A 86 -3.68 13.47 -15.97
CA GLU A 86 -2.63 13.60 -16.99
C GLU A 86 -1.23 13.59 -16.38
N MET A 87 -1.02 14.28 -15.26
CA MET A 87 0.25 14.24 -14.51
C MET A 87 0.60 12.81 -14.08
N MET A 88 -0.37 12.09 -13.51
CA MET A 88 -0.17 10.71 -13.05
C MET A 88 0.13 9.75 -14.21
N GLU A 89 -0.55 9.91 -15.35
CA GLU A 89 -0.29 9.14 -16.57
C GLU A 89 1.10 9.41 -17.10
N LYS A 90 1.49 10.68 -17.23
CA LYS A 90 2.82 11.07 -17.72
C LYS A 90 3.94 10.56 -16.81
N PHE A 91 3.75 10.65 -15.51
CA PHE A 91 4.66 10.08 -14.51
C PHE A 91 4.82 8.56 -14.68
N ALA A 92 3.72 7.84 -14.89
CA ALA A 92 3.77 6.38 -15.09
C ALA A 92 4.42 5.98 -16.42
N GLU A 93 4.16 6.73 -17.50
CA GLU A 93 4.83 6.55 -18.81
C GLU A 93 6.34 6.67 -18.73
N GLU A 94 6.83 7.53 -17.83
CA GLU A 94 8.25 7.76 -17.56
C GLU A 94 8.85 6.75 -16.56
N ASN A 95 8.14 5.64 -16.29
CA ASN A 95 8.54 4.60 -15.34
C ASN A 95 8.75 5.13 -13.90
N GLY A 96 7.93 6.09 -13.49
CA GLY A 96 7.89 6.56 -12.11
C GLY A 96 7.54 5.44 -11.13
N ALA A 97 7.96 5.56 -9.86
CA ALA A 97 7.67 4.62 -8.79
C ALA A 97 6.84 5.27 -7.67
N ILE A 98 5.96 4.51 -7.04
CA ILE A 98 5.00 5.06 -6.07
C ILE A 98 5.17 4.41 -4.71
N LEU A 99 5.20 5.21 -3.65
CA LEU A 99 5.10 4.73 -2.28
C LEU A 99 3.91 5.38 -1.59
N HIS A 100 3.03 4.57 -1.01
CA HIS A 100 1.90 5.03 -0.22
C HIS A 100 2.12 4.67 1.25
N ILE A 101 2.20 5.67 2.13
CA ILE A 101 1.98 5.48 3.56
C ILE A 101 0.47 5.55 3.76
N LYS A 102 -0.24 4.41 3.77
CA LYS A 102 -1.70 4.40 3.71
C LYS A 102 -2.33 4.12 5.07
N VAL A 103 -2.91 5.14 5.69
CA VAL A 103 -3.51 5.03 7.03
C VAL A 103 -4.87 5.73 7.02
N PRO A 104 -5.94 5.06 6.54
CA PRO A 104 -7.24 5.70 6.50
C PRO A 104 -7.85 5.79 7.89
N ASP A 105 -8.35 6.96 8.28
CA ASP A 105 -9.28 7.08 9.41
C ASP A 105 -10.63 6.45 9.02
N PRO A 106 -11.06 5.36 9.69
CA PRO A 106 -12.34 4.72 9.41
C PRO A 106 -13.54 5.64 9.69
N GLU A 107 -13.35 6.72 10.46
CA GLU A 107 -14.41 7.65 10.87
C GLU A 107 -14.42 8.95 10.08
N LEU A 108 -13.52 9.13 9.11
CA LEU A 108 -13.33 10.38 8.36
C LEU A 108 -14.64 10.95 7.80
N PHE A 109 -15.51 10.08 7.28
CA PHE A 109 -16.77 10.46 6.65
C PHE A 109 -18.00 10.26 7.55
N ASN A 110 -17.82 10.05 8.86
CA ASN A 110 -18.95 9.98 9.78
C ASN A 110 -19.78 11.27 9.72
N GLY A 111 -21.08 11.11 9.51
CA GLY A 111 -22.04 12.21 9.34
C GLY A 111 -22.03 12.89 7.96
N ILE A 112 -21.17 12.47 7.03
CA ILE A 112 -21.18 12.95 5.65
C ILE A 112 -22.20 12.14 4.83
N ASP A 113 -22.95 12.81 3.96
CA ASP A 113 -23.80 12.11 2.99
C ASP A 113 -22.97 11.19 2.10
N SER A 114 -23.24 9.89 2.21
CA SER A 114 -22.62 8.83 1.41
C SER A 114 -22.68 9.07 -0.11
N SER A 115 -23.69 9.81 -0.59
CA SER A 115 -23.84 10.15 -2.01
C SER A 115 -22.69 11.02 -2.51
N LYS A 116 -22.23 11.99 -1.69
CA LYS A 116 -21.09 12.86 -1.99
C LYS A 116 -19.80 12.05 -2.11
N VAL A 117 -19.57 11.13 -1.16
CA VAL A 117 -18.39 10.25 -1.15
C VAL A 117 -18.39 9.36 -2.39
N SER A 118 -19.52 8.72 -2.70
CA SER A 118 -19.67 7.85 -3.87
C SER A 118 -19.43 8.59 -5.18
N ARG A 119 -19.99 9.79 -5.35
CA ARG A 119 -19.78 10.62 -6.55
C ARG A 119 -18.32 11.03 -6.70
N ALA A 120 -17.67 11.48 -5.63
CA ALA A 120 -16.26 11.89 -5.66
C ALA A 120 -15.33 10.74 -6.01
N VAL A 121 -15.55 9.56 -5.43
CA VAL A 121 -14.81 8.33 -5.76
C VAL A 121 -15.02 7.93 -7.23
N LYS A 122 -16.26 8.02 -7.73
CA LYS A 122 -16.58 7.71 -9.13
C LYS A 122 -15.91 8.69 -10.09
N ALA A 123 -15.98 10.00 -9.83
CA ALA A 123 -15.34 11.03 -10.66
C ALA A 123 -13.82 10.79 -10.78
N ALA A 124 -13.16 10.52 -9.64
CA ALA A 124 -11.74 10.19 -9.62
C ALA A 124 -11.42 8.88 -10.37
N ALA A 125 -12.23 7.84 -10.21
CA ALA A 125 -12.04 6.55 -10.89
C ALA A 125 -12.20 6.66 -12.42
N VAL A 126 -13.15 7.48 -12.89
CA VAL A 126 -13.34 7.75 -14.32
C VAL A 126 -12.12 8.50 -14.88
N ALA A 127 -11.70 9.58 -14.23
CA ALA A 127 -10.57 10.38 -14.69
C ALA A 127 -9.25 9.59 -14.70
N ARG A 128 -8.99 8.77 -13.66
CA ARG A 128 -7.76 7.98 -13.51
C ARG A 128 -7.79 6.61 -14.22
N LYS A 129 -8.77 6.36 -15.09
CA LYS A 129 -8.98 5.02 -15.69
C LYS A 129 -7.73 4.51 -16.41
N ASN A 130 -7.03 5.35 -17.17
CA ASN A 130 -5.82 4.93 -17.89
C ASN A 130 -4.65 4.74 -16.93
N TYR A 131 -4.41 5.70 -16.03
CA TYR A 131 -3.41 5.56 -14.97
C TYR A 131 -3.55 4.25 -14.19
N SER A 132 -4.78 3.85 -13.83
CA SER A 132 -5.02 2.64 -13.04
C SER A 132 -4.50 1.34 -13.68
N LYS A 133 -4.32 1.33 -15.01
CA LYS A 133 -3.74 0.19 -15.73
C LYS A 133 -2.26 0.01 -15.41
N TYR A 134 -1.54 1.10 -15.13
CA TYR A 134 -0.12 1.05 -14.80
C TYR A 134 0.11 0.37 -13.45
N THR A 135 -0.67 0.71 -12.43
CA THR A 135 -0.52 0.09 -11.10
C THR A 135 -1.12 -1.30 -11.03
N ARG A 136 -2.36 -1.51 -11.52
CA ARG A 136 -3.05 -2.80 -11.43
C ARG A 136 -2.36 -3.92 -12.19
N ASN A 137 -1.72 -3.60 -13.32
CA ASN A 137 -0.95 -4.59 -14.09
C ASN A 137 0.53 -4.59 -13.72
N SER A 138 0.92 -3.91 -12.64
CA SER A 138 2.30 -3.80 -12.17
C SER A 138 3.27 -3.24 -13.23
N LYS A 139 2.81 -2.37 -14.15
CA LYS A 139 3.69 -1.78 -15.17
C LYS A 139 4.80 -0.92 -14.56
N ILE A 140 4.50 -0.29 -13.43
CA ILE A 140 5.44 0.48 -12.62
C ILE A 140 5.52 -0.13 -11.22
N SER A 141 6.64 0.11 -10.53
CA SER A 141 6.78 -0.27 -9.13
C SER A 141 5.88 0.59 -8.25
N TRP A 142 5.17 -0.06 -7.32
CA TRP A 142 4.39 0.63 -6.30
C TRP A 142 4.43 -0.15 -5.00
N SER A 143 4.42 0.53 -3.86
CA SER A 143 4.38 -0.13 -2.56
C SER A 143 3.44 0.61 -1.61
N LEU A 144 2.74 -0.15 -0.78
CA LEU A 144 1.84 0.32 0.27
C LEU A 144 2.39 -0.12 1.62
N VAL A 145 2.62 0.87 2.47
CA VAL A 145 3.18 0.69 3.82
C VAL A 145 2.30 1.37 4.85
N LYS A 146 2.52 1.07 6.12
CA LYS A 146 1.78 1.66 7.24
C LYS A 146 2.70 2.49 8.11
N ALA A 147 2.15 3.56 8.67
CA ALA A 147 2.74 4.29 9.79
C ALA A 147 1.59 4.65 10.74
N PRO A 148 1.81 4.75 12.05
CA PRO A 148 0.76 5.16 12.98
C PRO A 148 0.26 6.59 12.71
N THR A 149 -1.06 6.78 12.72
CA THR A 149 -1.71 8.07 12.98
C THR A 149 -2.45 7.96 14.31
N ARG A 150 -2.74 9.09 14.97
CA ARG A 150 -3.46 9.04 16.27
C ARG A 150 -4.82 8.38 16.15
N ALA A 151 -5.58 8.70 15.10
CA ALA A 151 -6.90 8.12 14.87
C ALA A 151 -6.83 6.59 14.76
N TRP A 152 -5.86 6.07 14.00
CA TRP A 152 -5.70 4.62 13.83
C TRP A 152 -5.21 3.94 15.11
N ALA A 153 -4.22 4.52 15.80
CA ALA A 153 -3.69 3.99 17.05
C ALA A 153 -4.77 3.93 18.15
N ASN A 154 -5.59 4.97 18.26
CA ASN A 154 -6.71 5.05 19.21
C ASN A 154 -7.77 3.97 19.00
N LYS A 155 -7.96 3.51 17.77
CA LYS A 155 -8.91 2.42 17.48
C LYS A 155 -8.31 1.05 17.74
N VAL A 156 -7.06 0.82 17.37
CA VAL A 156 -6.41 -0.50 17.48
C VAL A 156 -6.00 -0.81 18.92
N PHE A 157 -5.47 0.18 19.64
CA PHE A 157 -4.96 0.02 21.01
C PHE A 157 -5.86 0.73 22.03
N ALA A 158 -7.17 0.65 21.84
CA ALA A 158 -8.16 1.33 22.69
C ALA A 158 -8.07 0.95 24.18
N ASP A 159 -7.54 -0.25 24.49
CA ASP A 159 -7.37 -0.75 25.85
C ASP A 159 -6.12 -0.18 26.57
N LEU A 160 -5.19 0.47 25.84
CA LEU A 160 -4.03 1.14 26.43
C LEU A 160 -4.32 2.61 26.79
N PRO A 161 -3.55 3.22 27.72
CA PRO A 161 -3.55 4.67 27.91
C PRO A 161 -3.25 5.42 26.61
N GLU A 162 -3.92 6.55 26.36
CA GLU A 162 -3.88 7.27 25.07
C GLU A 162 -2.44 7.63 24.64
N GLU A 163 -1.63 8.03 25.61
CA GLU A 163 -0.23 8.40 25.45
C GLU A 163 0.68 7.25 24.98
N GLU A 164 0.30 5.99 25.22
CA GLU A 164 1.09 4.79 24.86
C GLU A 164 0.69 4.20 23.49
N ARG A 165 -0.47 4.57 22.95
CA ARG A 165 -1.06 3.87 21.79
C ARG A 165 -0.25 4.02 20.50
N VAL A 166 0.32 5.20 20.26
CA VAL A 166 1.11 5.46 19.05
C VAL A 166 2.43 4.68 19.11
N GLU A 167 3.05 4.59 20.28
CA GLU A 167 4.27 3.81 20.50
C GLU A 167 4.00 2.32 20.29
N ALA A 168 2.96 1.77 20.93
CA ALA A 168 2.54 0.38 20.74
C ALA A 168 2.25 0.05 19.27
N MET A 169 1.67 0.99 18.52
CA MET A 169 1.43 0.81 17.09
C MET A 169 2.71 0.82 16.26
N TRP A 170 3.69 1.66 16.59
CA TRP A 170 5.00 1.63 15.95
C TRP A 170 5.71 0.30 16.19
N GLU A 171 5.69 -0.21 17.43
CA GLU A 171 6.24 -1.53 17.76
C GLU A 171 5.60 -2.63 16.90
N ALA A 172 4.28 -2.63 16.76
CA ALA A 172 3.57 -3.57 15.91
C ALA A 172 3.96 -3.44 14.42
N VAL A 173 4.05 -2.21 13.90
CA VAL A 173 4.50 -1.95 12.51
C VAL A 173 5.92 -2.46 12.29
N PHE A 174 6.84 -2.20 13.22
CA PHE A 174 8.21 -2.68 13.15
C PHE A 174 8.30 -4.20 13.21
N GLN A 175 7.53 -4.83 14.10
CA GLN A 175 7.49 -6.27 14.24
C GLN A 175 6.97 -6.95 12.96
N MET A 176 5.82 -6.50 12.44
CA MET A 176 5.22 -7.06 11.22
C MET A 176 6.14 -6.91 10.00
N ASN A 177 6.96 -5.85 9.97
CA ASN A 177 7.92 -5.59 8.91
C ASN A 177 9.33 -6.07 9.25
N ARG A 178 9.52 -6.91 10.28
CA ARG A 178 10.83 -7.53 10.61
C ARG A 178 11.96 -6.50 10.84
N VAL A 179 11.62 -5.26 11.20
CA VAL A 179 12.54 -4.13 11.34
C VAL A 179 13.52 -4.32 12.50
N GLY A 180 13.12 -5.09 13.51
CA GLY A 180 13.96 -5.41 14.67
C GLY A 180 15.10 -6.39 14.39
N SER A 181 15.16 -6.98 13.20
CA SER A 181 16.31 -7.81 12.79
C SER A 181 17.57 -6.97 12.59
N GLU A 182 18.73 -7.63 12.60
CA GLU A 182 20.02 -6.97 12.32
C GLU A 182 20.01 -6.33 10.92
N ASP A 183 19.54 -7.08 9.91
CA ASP A 183 19.34 -6.63 8.53
C ASP A 183 17.89 -6.92 8.07
N PRO A 184 16.98 -5.93 8.18
CA PRO A 184 15.60 -6.08 7.73
C PRO A 184 15.47 -6.35 6.23
N VAL A 185 16.41 -5.89 5.40
CA VAL A 185 16.39 -6.13 3.95
C VAL A 185 16.66 -7.61 3.68
N ALA A 186 17.67 -8.18 4.34
CA ALA A 186 17.95 -9.61 4.24
C ALA A 186 16.78 -10.47 4.77
N ALA A 187 16.23 -10.11 5.93
CA ALA A 187 15.09 -10.83 6.52
C ALA A 187 13.86 -10.82 5.61
N TRP A 188 13.60 -9.71 4.91
CA TRP A 188 12.53 -9.63 3.92
C TRP A 188 12.81 -10.45 2.66
N ARG A 189 14.04 -10.46 2.15
CA ARG A 189 14.40 -11.29 1.00
C ARG A 189 14.21 -12.78 1.30
N GLU A 190 14.57 -13.22 2.50
CA GLU A 190 14.31 -14.58 2.96
C GLU A 190 12.81 -14.88 3.02
N HIS A 191 12.03 -13.98 3.63
CA HIS A 191 10.57 -14.11 3.72
C HIS A 191 9.89 -14.22 2.34
N ILE A 192 10.31 -13.37 1.38
CA ILE A 192 9.84 -13.44 0.00
C ILE A 192 10.17 -14.80 -0.62
N GLY A 193 11.35 -15.35 -0.34
CA GLY A 193 11.73 -16.71 -0.76
C GLY A 193 10.78 -17.78 -0.23
N GLN A 194 10.40 -17.71 1.04
CA GLN A 194 9.46 -18.66 1.65
C GLN A 194 8.03 -18.55 1.05
N LEU A 195 7.56 -17.33 0.78
CA LEU A 195 6.29 -17.11 0.08
C LEU A 195 6.36 -17.66 -1.36
N LYS A 196 7.50 -17.52 -2.03
CA LYS A 196 7.73 -18.03 -3.38
C LYS A 196 7.68 -19.56 -3.43
N GLU A 197 8.25 -20.26 -2.46
CA GLU A 197 8.13 -21.72 -2.35
C GLU A 197 6.67 -22.17 -2.21
N SER A 198 5.89 -21.46 -1.39
CA SER A 198 4.46 -21.75 -1.22
C SER A 198 3.66 -21.45 -2.50
N GLN A 199 3.96 -20.34 -3.18
CA GLN A 199 3.38 -19.98 -4.47
C GLN A 199 3.64 -21.08 -5.51
N ASP A 200 4.89 -21.53 -5.64
CA ASP A 200 5.30 -22.51 -6.65
C ASP A 200 4.67 -23.87 -6.38
N ARG A 201 4.58 -24.28 -5.11
CA ARG A 201 3.83 -25.47 -4.70
C ARG A 201 2.37 -25.40 -5.12
N MET A 202 1.69 -24.27 -4.89
CA MET A 202 0.28 -24.11 -5.25
C MET A 202 0.07 -24.07 -6.78
N ASN A 203 0.96 -23.41 -7.52
CA ASN A 203 0.95 -23.38 -8.99
C ASN A 203 1.20 -24.77 -9.59
N ALA A 204 2.08 -25.58 -9.01
CA ALA A 204 2.34 -26.94 -9.46
C ALA A 204 1.12 -27.87 -9.24
N LYS A 205 0.38 -27.67 -8.15
CA LYS A 205 -0.80 -28.48 -7.80
C LYS A 205 -2.00 -28.26 -8.73
N ARG A 206 -2.13 -27.07 -9.33
CA ARG A 206 -3.23 -26.71 -10.26
C ARG A 206 -4.61 -27.13 -9.75
N TYR A 207 -4.91 -26.78 -8.49
CA TYR A 207 -6.19 -27.16 -7.87
C TYR A 207 -7.38 -26.66 -8.70
N LYS A 208 -8.41 -27.50 -8.85
CA LYS A 208 -9.66 -27.07 -9.49
C LYS A 208 -10.46 -26.13 -8.57
N SER A 209 -10.42 -26.38 -7.27
CA SER A 209 -11.18 -25.62 -6.28
C SER A 209 -10.58 -25.75 -4.89
N LEU A 210 -11.00 -24.85 -4.00
CA LEU A 210 -10.69 -24.82 -2.58
C LEU A 210 -12.00 -24.96 -1.79
N HIS A 211 -12.01 -25.80 -0.76
CA HIS A 211 -13.16 -26.00 0.12
C HIS A 211 -12.80 -25.54 1.53
N TYR A 212 -13.34 -24.39 1.92
CA TYR A 212 -13.12 -23.79 3.23
C TYR A 212 -14.19 -24.27 4.21
N ARG A 213 -13.77 -24.73 5.40
CA ARG A 213 -14.67 -25.18 6.47
C ARG A 213 -14.24 -24.59 7.81
N ALA A 214 -15.17 -23.93 8.49
CA ALA A 214 -15.02 -23.37 9.83
C ALA A 214 -16.42 -23.22 10.47
N PRO A 215 -16.54 -22.93 11.77
CA PRO A 215 -17.83 -22.57 12.36
C PRO A 215 -18.50 -21.42 11.59
N GLY A 216 -19.68 -21.67 11.02
CA GLY A 216 -20.41 -20.70 10.19
C GLY A 216 -19.88 -20.53 8.75
N THR A 217 -18.95 -21.37 8.29
CA THR A 217 -18.40 -21.33 6.92
C THR A 217 -18.32 -22.73 6.33
N ASP A 218 -19.03 -22.92 5.23
CA ASP A 218 -18.88 -24.05 4.31
C ASP A 218 -18.91 -23.45 2.90
N LEU A 219 -17.73 -23.21 2.33
CA LEU A 219 -17.58 -22.42 1.10
C LEU A 219 -16.71 -23.16 0.09
N HIS A 220 -17.24 -23.32 -1.11
CA HIS A 220 -16.52 -23.88 -2.24
C HIS A 220 -16.15 -22.77 -3.23
N VAL A 221 -14.86 -22.66 -3.54
CA VAL A 221 -14.33 -21.64 -4.45
C VAL A 221 -13.57 -22.34 -5.57
N GLU A 222 -14.13 -22.34 -6.77
CA GLU A 222 -13.45 -22.82 -7.98
C GLU A 222 -12.37 -21.83 -8.42
N LEU A 223 -11.30 -22.37 -8.99
CA LEU A 223 -10.21 -21.60 -9.59
C LEU A 223 -10.32 -21.69 -11.12
N PRO A 224 -10.04 -20.59 -11.86
CA PRO A 224 -10.08 -20.61 -13.30
C PRO A 224 -8.97 -21.52 -13.86
N GLU A 225 -9.20 -22.05 -15.06
CA GLU A 225 -8.17 -22.80 -15.77
C GLU A 225 -6.95 -21.90 -16.03
N GLY A 226 -5.75 -22.42 -15.75
CA GLY A 226 -4.51 -21.65 -15.88
C GLY A 226 -4.32 -20.55 -14.84
N HIS A 227 -5.07 -20.57 -13.72
CA HIS A 227 -4.84 -19.65 -12.60
C HIS A 227 -3.39 -19.65 -12.14
N LEU A 228 -2.96 -18.50 -11.63
CA LEU A 228 -1.65 -18.32 -11.02
C LEU A 228 -1.84 -17.87 -9.58
N TRP A 229 -1.20 -18.57 -8.66
CA TRP A 229 -0.91 -18.09 -7.32
C TRP A 229 0.20 -17.06 -7.41
N ARG A 230 0.08 -15.98 -6.63
CA ARG A 230 1.06 -14.89 -6.45
C ARG A 230 1.26 -14.64 -4.96
N GLY A 231 2.37 -14.00 -4.60
CA GLY A 231 2.70 -13.62 -3.23
C GLY A 231 4.11 -13.04 -3.17
N GLY A 232 4.43 -12.30 -2.11
CA GLY A 232 5.78 -11.79 -1.84
C GLY A 232 6.31 -10.70 -2.79
N GLY A 233 5.56 -10.30 -3.83
CA GLY A 233 5.96 -9.27 -4.80
C GLY A 233 5.90 -9.74 -6.25
N GLY A 234 6.47 -8.95 -7.15
CA GLY A 234 6.52 -9.27 -8.58
C GLY A 234 7.37 -8.27 -9.38
N GLU A 235 7.63 -8.61 -10.63
CA GLU A 235 8.36 -7.73 -11.55
C GLU A 235 7.42 -6.71 -12.21
N ASN A 236 7.95 -5.50 -12.44
CA ASN A 236 7.30 -4.52 -13.28
C ASN A 236 7.66 -4.66 -14.77
N ASP A 237 7.12 -3.81 -15.65
CA ASP A 237 7.38 -3.87 -17.11
C ASP A 237 8.87 -3.63 -17.48
N LYS A 238 9.70 -3.19 -16.53
CA LYS A 238 11.15 -3.04 -16.68
C LYS A 238 11.95 -4.22 -16.07
N GLY A 239 11.28 -5.25 -15.58
CA GLY A 239 11.93 -6.41 -14.92
C GLY A 239 12.42 -6.10 -13.51
N VAL A 240 12.00 -4.98 -12.90
CA VAL A 240 12.38 -4.63 -11.53
C VAL A 240 11.41 -5.30 -10.57
N TYR A 241 11.93 -6.16 -9.70
CA TYR A 241 11.14 -6.79 -8.65
C TYR A 241 10.78 -5.76 -7.55
N PHE A 242 9.52 -5.73 -7.12
CA PHE A 242 9.05 -4.88 -6.04
C PHE A 242 8.01 -5.60 -5.17
N VAL A 243 7.83 -5.12 -3.94
CA VAL A 243 6.84 -5.64 -2.98
C VAL A 243 5.70 -4.64 -2.81
N ALA A 244 4.55 -5.01 -3.35
CA ALA A 244 3.35 -4.17 -3.38
C ALA A 244 2.82 -3.83 -1.97
N ASN A 245 2.89 -4.75 -1.01
CA ASN A 245 2.34 -4.58 0.34
C ASN A 245 3.40 -4.91 1.39
N MET A 246 3.64 -3.99 2.32
CA MET A 246 4.45 -4.24 3.51
C MET A 246 3.66 -3.84 4.77
N PRO A 247 3.32 -4.79 5.66
CA PRO A 247 3.68 -6.21 5.64
C PRO A 247 2.88 -7.01 4.60
N THR A 248 3.33 -8.24 4.33
CA THR A 248 2.57 -9.26 3.58
C THR A 248 2.94 -10.65 4.08
N GLU A 249 1.93 -11.50 4.23
CA GLU A 249 2.07 -12.90 4.67
C GLU A 249 1.24 -13.85 3.77
N GLU A 250 0.63 -13.31 2.70
CA GLU A 250 -0.33 -14.02 1.89
C GLU A 250 0.28 -14.59 0.60
N ILE A 251 -0.27 -15.72 0.17
CA ILE A 251 -0.32 -16.08 -1.23
C ILE A 251 -1.78 -16.05 -1.67
N TYR A 252 -2.04 -15.58 -2.88
CA TYR A 252 -3.39 -15.37 -3.38
C TYR A 252 -3.52 -15.77 -4.85
N SER A 253 -4.74 -16.11 -5.26
CA SER A 253 -5.10 -16.33 -6.65
C SER A 253 -6.50 -15.76 -6.91
N MET A 254 -6.94 -15.80 -8.16
CA MET A 254 -8.27 -15.33 -8.54
C MET A 254 -9.28 -16.48 -8.51
N PRO A 255 -10.47 -16.31 -7.92
CA PRO A 255 -11.54 -17.28 -8.05
C PRO A 255 -12.15 -17.24 -9.46
N HIS A 256 -12.76 -18.34 -9.88
CA HIS A 256 -13.59 -18.36 -11.06
C HIS A 256 -14.85 -17.52 -10.80
N ARG A 257 -15.14 -16.55 -11.67
CA ARG A 257 -16.14 -15.50 -11.43
C ARG A 257 -17.52 -16.03 -11.03
N THR A 258 -17.91 -17.20 -11.54
CA THR A 258 -19.21 -17.81 -11.31
C THR A 258 -19.11 -19.13 -10.53
N GLY A 259 -17.96 -19.43 -9.93
CA GLY A 259 -17.67 -20.73 -9.30
C GLY A 259 -17.58 -20.65 -7.78
N VAL A 260 -18.42 -19.85 -7.14
CA VAL A 260 -18.44 -19.70 -5.67
C VAL A 260 -19.81 -20.15 -5.16
N ASN A 261 -19.83 -21.15 -4.29
CA ASN A 261 -21.06 -21.74 -3.71
C ASN A 261 -20.87 -22.04 -2.22
#